data_AF-A0A7Y5F3U4-F1
#
_entry.id   AF-A0A7Y5F3U4-F1
#
_cell.length_a   1.000
_cell.length_b   1.000
_cell.length_c   1.000
_cell.angle_alpha   90.00
_cell.angle_beta   90.00
_cell.angle_gamma   90.00
#
_symmetry.space_group_name_H-M   'P 1'
#
loop_
_entity.id
_entity.type
_entity.pdbx_description
1 polymer ?
#
loop_
_entity_poly.entity_id
_entity_poly.type
_entity_poly.pdbx_seq_one_letter_code
_entity_poly.pdbx_strand_id
1 'polypeptide(L)' 'APPRAPYALRSPTLTTPRIPAGVDDLKIRQRLLNEYNIEISGGFGPLAGQIWRVGLMGYSARRENVTLFLAALEGLLKG' A
#
# COMPACT_ATOMS: atom_id res chain seq x y z
N ALA A 1 10.04 -13.50 -4.33
CA ALA A 1 9.51 -12.22 -3.82
C ALA A 1 10.55 -11.13 -4.08
N PRO A 2 10.15 -9.90 -4.42
CA PRO A 2 11.10 -8.81 -4.59
C PRO A 2 11.89 -8.57 -3.28
N PRO A 3 13.13 -8.09 -3.36
CA PRO A 3 13.95 -7.84 -2.17
C PRO A 3 13.26 -6.79 -1.29
N ARG A 4 13.00 -7.15 -0.03
CA ARG A 4 12.53 -6.21 0.98
C ARG A 4 13.74 -5.41 1.47
N ALA A 5 13.56 -4.11 1.74
CA ALA A 5 14.62 -3.30 2.35
C ALA A 5 15.14 -3.98 3.65
N PRO A 6 16.44 -3.88 3.99
CA PRO A 6 16.96 -4.36 5.28
C PRO A 6 16.15 -3.82 6.45
N TYR A 7 15.97 -4.61 7.51
CA TYR A 7 15.10 -4.24 8.63
C TYR A 7 15.46 -2.87 9.25
N ALA A 8 16.76 -2.62 9.44
CA ALA A 8 17.27 -1.36 10.00
C ALA A 8 16.97 -0.11 9.16
N LEU A 9 16.59 -0.26 7.88
CA LEU A 9 16.28 0.83 6.96
C LEU A 9 14.78 1.04 6.75
N ARG A 10 13.92 0.28 7.45
CA ARG A 10 12.46 0.40 7.31
C ARG A 10 11.92 1.44 8.27
N SER A 11 11.04 2.29 7.78
CA SER A 11 10.26 3.17 8.66
C SER A 11 9.19 2.36 9.39
N PRO A 12 9.00 2.56 10.72
CA PRO A 12 7.94 1.90 11.46
C PRO A 12 6.54 2.40 11.07
N THR A 13 6.44 3.63 10.55
CA THR A 13 5.15 4.31 10.28
C THR A 13 4.81 4.36 8.79
N LEU A 14 5.72 3.98 7.90
CA LEU A 14 5.51 4.06 6.45
C LEU A 14 6.16 2.88 5.73
N THR A 15 5.32 2.05 5.10
CA THR A 15 5.79 0.92 4.29
C THR A 15 5.63 1.23 2.80
N THR A 16 6.64 0.90 2.00
CA THR A 16 6.70 1.23 0.57
C THR A 16 6.74 -0.02 -0.34
N PRO A 17 5.63 -0.79 -0.45
CA PRO A 17 5.60 -1.94 -1.35
C PRO A 17 5.68 -1.49 -2.82
N ARG A 18 6.38 -2.26 -3.65
CA ARG A 18 6.40 -2.05 -5.10
C ARG A 18 5.07 -2.44 -5.72
N ILE A 19 4.64 -1.65 -6.70
CA ILE A 19 3.47 -1.95 -7.52
C ILE A 19 3.85 -3.13 -8.44
N PRO A 20 3.06 -4.21 -8.48
CA PRO A 20 3.31 -5.32 -9.39
C PRO A 20 3.21 -4.90 -10.86
N ALA A 21 3.91 -5.60 -11.74
CA ALA A 21 3.82 -5.33 -13.18
C ALA A 21 2.37 -5.51 -13.68
N GLY A 22 1.91 -4.59 -14.53
CA GLY A 22 0.56 -4.62 -15.10
C GLY A 22 -0.54 -4.08 -14.18
N VAL A 23 -0.22 -3.70 -12.94
CA VAL A 23 -1.18 -3.10 -12.02
C VAL A 23 -1.25 -1.58 -12.23
N ASP A 24 -2.47 -1.07 -12.39
CA ASP A 24 -2.75 0.37 -12.43
C ASP A 24 -2.83 0.93 -11.00
N ASP A 25 -1.84 1.77 -10.63
CA ASP A 25 -1.78 2.46 -9.33
C ASP A 25 -3.08 3.19 -9.00
N LEU A 26 -3.51 4.09 -9.89
CA LEU A 26 -4.60 5.02 -9.62
C LEU A 26 -5.90 4.24 -9.43
N LYS A 27 -6.14 3.24 -10.29
CA LYS A 27 -7.33 2.38 -10.20
C LYS A 27 -7.39 1.65 -8.86
N ILE A 28 -6.28 1.03 -8.42
CA ILE A 28 -6.26 0.31 -7.14
C ILE A 28 -6.50 1.27 -5.96
N ARG A 29 -5.84 2.43 -5.94
CA ARG A 29 -6.02 3.41 -4.86
C ARG A 29 -7.44 3.95 -4.79
N GLN A 30 -8.06 4.23 -5.94
CA GLN A 30 -9.46 4.65 -6.00
C GLN A 30 -10.41 3.57 -5.48
N ARG A 31 -10.18 2.29 -5.84
CA ARG A 31 -10.99 1.18 -5.35
C ARG A 31 -10.83 0.96 -3.85
N LEU A 32 -9.61 1.01 -3.31
CA LEU A 32 -9.38 0.96 -1.86
C LEU A 32 -10.15 2.06 -1.11
N LEU A 33 -10.14 3.28 -1.64
CA LEU A 33 -10.86 4.39 -1.02
C LEU A 33 -12.38 4.21 -1.14
N ASN A 34 -12.89 3.93 -2.33
CA ASN A 34 -14.33 3.92 -2.60
C ASN A 34 -15.05 2.67 -2.06
N GLU A 35 -14.40 1.50 -2.09
CA GLU A 35 -15.01 0.21 -1.70
C GLU A 35 -14.75 -0.12 -0.23
N TYR A 36 -13.63 0.34 0.33
CA TYR A 36 -13.18 -0.05 1.68
C TYR A 36 -12.92 1.12 2.62
N ASN A 37 -13.09 2.37 2.16
CA ASN A 37 -12.75 3.58 2.93
C ASN A 37 -11.28 3.59 3.40
N ILE A 38 -10.38 3.06 2.57
CA ILE A 38 -8.94 2.98 2.85
C ILE A 38 -8.18 3.89 1.91
N GLU A 39 -7.52 4.90 2.46
CA GLU A 39 -6.64 5.77 1.71
C GLU A 39 -5.18 5.32 1.81
N ILE A 40 -4.53 5.14 0.67
CA ILE A 40 -3.07 5.03 0.55
C ILE A 40 -2.57 6.00 -0.50
N SER A 41 -1.28 6.34 -0.42
CA SER A 41 -0.65 7.26 -1.37
C SER A 41 0.20 6.50 -2.40
N GLY A 42 0.31 7.04 -3.62
CA GLY A 42 1.34 6.61 -4.57
C GLY A 42 2.71 7.19 -4.23
N GLY A 43 3.76 6.72 -4.90
CA GLY A 43 5.07 7.36 -4.91
C GLY A 43 5.07 8.74 -5.57
N PHE A 44 6.14 9.49 -5.41
CA PHE A 44 6.32 10.83 -5.99
C PHE A 44 7.67 10.95 -6.70
N GLY A 45 7.77 11.91 -7.63
CA GLY A 45 9.00 12.16 -8.38
C GLY A 45 9.51 10.89 -9.07
N PRO A 46 10.78 10.49 -8.86
CA PRO A 46 11.35 9.27 -9.45
C PRO A 46 10.65 7.96 -9.07
N LEU A 47 9.77 7.97 -8.05
CA LEU A 47 9.06 6.80 -7.57
C LEU A 47 7.57 6.80 -7.94
N ALA A 48 7.10 7.81 -8.67
CA ALA A 48 5.71 7.88 -9.15
C ALA A 48 5.37 6.65 -10.00
N GLY A 49 4.23 6.01 -9.71
CA GLY A 49 3.77 4.80 -10.41
C GLY A 49 4.58 3.51 -10.11
N GLN A 50 5.60 3.56 -9.25
CA GLN A 50 6.44 2.38 -8.96
C GLN A 50 6.18 1.77 -7.58
N ILE A 51 5.71 2.57 -6.63
CA ILE A 51 5.46 2.15 -5.25
C ILE A 51 4.12 2.69 -4.76
N TRP A 52 3.57 2.00 -3.77
CA TRP A 52 2.61 2.56 -2.84
C TRP A 52 3.31 3.04 -1.57
N ARG A 53 2.63 3.92 -0.84
CA ARG A 53 3.01 4.41 0.49
C ARG A 53 1.85 4.09 1.42
N VAL A 54 2.07 3.11 2.29
CA VAL A 54 1.09 2.63 3.28
C VAL A 54 1.48 3.17 4.64
N GLY A 55 0.70 4.14 5.14
CA GLY A 55 0.94 4.81 6.41
C GLY A 55 0.24 4.12 7.57
N LEU A 56 0.98 3.83 8.63
CA LEU A 56 0.47 3.35 9.92
C LEU A 56 0.81 4.40 10.98
N MET A 57 -0.13 5.33 11.20
CA MET A 57 0.09 6.52 12.03
C MET A 57 -1.10 6.74 12.96
N GLY A 58 -0.85 6.97 14.24
CA GLY A 58 -1.89 7.25 15.23
C GLY A 58 -2.96 6.14 15.28
N TYR A 59 -4.23 6.52 15.14
CA TYR A 59 -5.36 5.59 15.22
C TYR A 59 -5.33 4.49 14.16
N SER A 60 -4.75 4.75 12.98
CA SER A 60 -4.74 3.77 11.89
C SER A 60 -3.77 2.61 12.13
N ALA A 61 -2.79 2.77 13.03
CA ALA A 61 -1.78 1.78 13.37
C ALA A 61 -2.32 0.64 14.28
N ARG A 62 -3.34 -0.06 13.79
CA ARG A 62 -4.03 -1.15 14.48
C ARG A 62 -4.05 -2.40 13.61
N ARG A 63 -4.05 -3.57 14.25
CA ARG A 63 -3.97 -4.85 13.54
C ARG A 63 -5.18 -5.08 12.64
N GLU A 64 -6.35 -4.66 13.07
CA GLU A 64 -7.62 -4.81 12.35
C GLU A 64 -7.59 -4.02 11.04
N ASN A 65 -7.08 -2.79 11.06
CA ASN A 65 -6.93 -1.95 9.86
C ASN A 65 -5.93 -2.56 8.88
N VAL A 66 -4.81 -3.08 9.38
CA VAL A 66 -3.79 -3.74 8.54
C VAL A 66 -4.37 -5.01 7.90
N THR A 67 -5.09 -5.82 8.66
CA THR A 67 -5.73 -7.05 8.17
C THR A 67 -6.77 -6.72 7.09
N LEU A 68 -7.63 -5.73 7.33
CA LEU A 68 -8.62 -5.29 6.33
C LEU A 68 -7.93 -4.79 5.06
N PHE A 69 -6.90 -3.95 5.18
CA PHE A 69 -6.12 -3.45 4.05
C PHE A 69 -5.51 -4.58 3.23
N LEU A 70 -4.88 -5.56 3.87
CA LEU A 70 -4.25 -6.68 3.16
C LEU A 70 -5.29 -7.54 2.43
N ALA A 71 -6.43 -7.82 3.05
CA ALA A 71 -7.51 -8.59 2.42
C ALA A 71 -8.14 -7.83 1.24
N ALA A 72 -8.41 -6.53 1.39
CA ALA A 72 -8.91 -5.68 0.32
C ALA A 72 -7.91 -5.63 -0.85
N LEU A 73 -6.64 -5.35 -0.57
CA LEU A 73 -5.61 -5.28 -1.60
C LEU A 73 -5.45 -6.62 -2.33
N GLU A 74 -5.47 -7.74 -1.61
CA GLU A 74 -5.42 -9.07 -2.23
C GLU A 74 -6.60 -9.31 -3.18
N GLY A 75 -7.83 -8.96 -2.77
CA GLY A 75 -9.02 -9.07 -3.61
C GLY A 75 -8.94 -8.20 -4.86
N LEU A 76 -8.46 -6.97 -4.72
CA LEU A 76 -8.31 -6.02 -5.83
C LEU A 76 -7.22 -6.40 -6.83
N LEU A 77 -6.20 -7.17 -6.41
CA LEU A 77 -5.10 -7.61 -7.27
C LEU A 77 -5.35 -8.94 -7.97
N LYS A 78 -6.28 -9.76 -7.48
CA LYS A 78 -6.65 -11.05 -8.09
C LYS A 78 -7.73 -10.95 -9.17
N GLY A 79 -8.46 -9.83 -9.22
CA GLY A 79 -9.49 -9.56 -10.23
C GLY A 79 -8.95 -8.71 -11.38
#